data_AF-A0A536WAA7-F1
#
_entry.id   AF-A0A536WAA7-F1
#
_cell.length_a   1.000
_cell.length_b   1.000
_cell.length_c   1.000
_cell.angle_alpha   90.00
_cell.angle_beta   90.00
_cell.angle_gamma   90.00
#
_symmetry.space_group_name_H-M   'P 1'
#
loop_
_entity.id
_entity.type
_entity.pdbx_description
1 polymer ?
#
loop_
_entity_poly.entity_id
_entity_poly.type
_entity_poly.pdbx_seq_one_letter_code
_entity_poly.pdbx_strand_id
1 'polypeptide(L)' 'MPSVSPQRRTPRTEPVKAWPYPRYAAHRGAGKLAPENTLVAMRVGQTYGYRMVEFDVKLSGDGV' A
#
# COMPACT_ATOMS: atom_id res chain seq x y z
N MET A 1 36.67 11.74 -45.33
CA MET A 1 36.27 11.01 -44.11
C MET A 1 35.05 11.72 -43.52
N PRO A 2 33.81 11.19 -43.61
CA PRO A 2 32.67 11.84 -42.99
C PRO A 2 32.70 11.59 -41.47
N SER A 3 32.63 12.68 -40.70
CA SER A 3 32.55 12.66 -39.25
C SER A 3 31.17 12.17 -38.82
N VAL A 4 31.10 11.03 -38.12
CA VAL A 4 29.86 10.51 -37.54
C VAL A 4 29.62 11.20 -36.21
N SER A 5 28.69 12.16 -36.19
CA SER A 5 28.23 12.79 -34.95
C SER A 5 27.61 11.74 -34.01
N PRO A 6 27.95 11.72 -32.72
CA PRO A 6 27.39 10.75 -31.79
C PRO A 6 25.94 11.13 -31.49
N GLN A 7 24.99 10.29 -31.90
CA GLN A 7 23.59 10.50 -31.52
C GLN A 7 23.44 10.31 -30.00
N ARG A 8 23.06 11.38 -29.32
CA ARG A 8 22.78 11.40 -27.88
C ARG A 8 21.61 10.46 -27.61
N ARG A 9 21.86 9.32 -26.98
CA ARG A 9 20.80 8.38 -26.57
C ARG A 9 19.89 9.08 -25.56
N THR A 10 18.64 9.31 -25.93
CA THR A 10 17.60 9.70 -24.98
C THR A 10 17.36 8.53 -24.01
N PRO A 11 17.35 8.74 -22.69
CA PRO A 11 17.02 7.66 -21.76
C PRO A 11 15.57 7.27 -22.01
N ARG A 12 15.32 5.97 -22.28
CA ARG A 12 13.97 5.44 -22.29
C ARG A 12 13.45 5.49 -20.86
N THR A 13 12.33 6.20 -20.66
CA THR A 13 11.59 6.15 -19.40
C THR A 13 10.93 4.78 -19.32
N GLU A 14 11.56 3.85 -18.59
CA GLU A 14 10.93 2.58 -18.25
C GLU A 14 9.68 2.86 -17.39
N PRO A 15 8.53 2.22 -17.69
CA PRO A 15 7.31 2.45 -16.92
C PRO A 15 7.51 2.01 -15.47
N VAL A 16 7.28 2.93 -14.54
CA VAL A 16 7.31 2.62 -13.10
C VAL A 16 6.20 1.61 -12.81
N LYS A 17 6.54 0.51 -12.14
CA LYS A 17 5.59 -0.52 -11.73
C LYS A 17 4.41 0.13 -10.99
N ALA A 18 3.19 -0.20 -11.40
CA ALA A 18 1.98 0.32 -10.77
C ALA A 18 1.93 -0.09 -9.29
N TRP A 19 1.62 0.87 -8.42
CA TRP A 19 1.46 0.63 -6.99
C TRP A 19 0.29 -0.32 -6.74
N PRO A 20 0.49 -1.47 -6.06
CA PRO A 20 -0.52 -2.53 -6.00
C PRO A 20 -1.62 -2.27 -4.97
N TYR A 21 -1.43 -1.30 -4.06
CA TYR A 21 -2.33 -1.07 -2.95
C TYR A 21 -3.36 0.02 -3.25
N PRO A 22 -4.58 -0.10 -2.70
CA PRO A 22 -5.62 0.90 -2.88
C PRO A 22 -5.20 2.25 -2.29
N ARG A 23 -5.84 3.32 -2.77
CA ARG A 23 -5.63 4.68 -2.26
C ARG A 23 -6.03 4.85 -0.78
N TYR A 24 -6.96 4.03 -0.29
CA TYR A 24 -7.51 4.14 1.06
C TYR A 24 -7.39 2.83 1.83
N ALA A 25 -6.96 2.94 3.09
CA ALA A 25 -6.92 1.86 4.06
C ALA A 25 -7.73 2.28 5.30
N ALA A 26 -8.48 1.34 5.87
CA ALA A 26 -9.19 1.59 7.12
C ALA A 26 -8.20 1.54 8.29
N HIS A 27 -7.98 2.70 8.92
CA HIS A 27 -7.07 2.86 10.05
C HIS A 27 -7.53 2.02 11.26
N ARG A 28 -6.65 1.19 11.82
CA ARG A 28 -6.92 0.28 12.96
C ARG A 28 -8.21 -0.52 12.85
N GLY A 29 -8.55 -0.95 11.64
CA GLY A 29 -9.79 -1.68 11.32
C GLY A 29 -10.93 -0.82 10.77
N ALA A 30 -11.39 0.21 11.50
CA ALA A 30 -12.50 1.09 11.08
C ALA A 30 -12.45 2.50 11.70
N GLY A 31 -11.25 2.98 12.02
CA GLY A 31 -11.03 4.26 12.70
C GLY A 31 -11.71 4.28 14.06
N LYS A 32 -12.69 5.16 14.23
CA LYS A 32 -13.42 5.34 15.49
C LYS A 32 -14.78 4.62 15.54
N LEU A 33 -15.14 3.88 14.49
CA LEU A 33 -16.47 3.26 14.35
C LEU A 33 -16.62 1.93 15.11
N ALA A 34 -15.51 1.36 15.56
CA ALA A 34 -15.46 0.13 16.34
C ALA A 34 -14.16 0.11 17.18
N PRO A 35 -14.05 -0.75 18.21
CA PRO A 35 -12.81 -0.89 18.98
C PRO A 35 -11.62 -1.22 18.09
N GLU A 36 -10.56 -0.42 18.17
CA GLU A 36 -9.37 -0.53 17.32
C GLU A 36 -8.65 -1.88 17.44
N ASN A 37 -7.94 -2.28 16.37
CA ASN A 37 -7.14 -3.52 16.32
C ASN A 37 -7.94 -4.79 16.65
N THR A 38 -9.25 -4.81 16.35
CA THR A 38 -10.13 -5.97 16.53
C THR A 38 -10.67 -6.50 15.21
N LEU A 39 -11.02 -7.79 15.18
CA LEU A 39 -11.73 -8.40 14.05
C LEU A 39 -13.08 -7.71 13.75
N VAL A 40 -13.74 -7.19 14.80
CA VAL A 40 -14.98 -6.42 14.64
C VAL A 40 -14.71 -5.15 13.83
N ALA A 41 -13.67 -4.38 14.17
CA ALA A 41 -13.31 -3.19 13.40
C ALA A 41 -12.94 -3.54 11.96
N MET A 42 -12.16 -4.61 11.71
CA MET A 42 -11.86 -5.06 10.35
C MET A 42 -13.13 -5.35 9.54
N ARG A 43 -14.11 -6.01 10.18
CA ARG A 43 -15.39 -6.34 9.54
C ARG A 43 -16.22 -5.10 9.26
N VAL A 44 -16.26 -4.14 10.18
CA VAL A 44 -16.90 -2.84 9.97
C VAL A 44 -16.23 -2.11 8.81
N GLY A 45 -14.90 -2.04 8.75
CA GLY A 45 -14.16 -1.46 7.63
C GLY A 45 -14.53 -2.08 6.28
N GLN A 46 -14.67 -3.41 6.23
CA GLN A 46 -15.13 -4.12 5.04
C GLN A 46 -16.56 -3.71 4.63
N THR A 47 -17.48 -3.54 5.59
CA THR A 47 -18.86 -3.09 5.28
C THR A 47 -18.91 -1.65 4.72
N TYR A 48 -17.92 -0.80 5.04
CA TYR A 48 -17.75 0.52 4.44
C TYR A 48 -17.00 0.50 3.10
N GLY A 49 -16.68 -0.69 2.57
CA GLY A 49 -16.10 -0.85 1.24
C GLY A 49 -14.58 -0.75 1.17
N TYR A 50 -13.88 -0.60 2.31
CA TYR A 50 -12.42 -0.61 2.31
C TYR A 50 -11.87 -1.94 1.80
N ARG A 51 -10.83 -1.85 0.97
CA ARG A 51 -10.12 -3.00 0.37
C ARG A 51 -8.81 -3.32 1.07
N MET A 52 -8.43 -2.51 2.05
CA MET A 52 -7.24 -2.64 2.88
C MET A 52 -7.56 -2.13 4.28
N VAL A 53 -6.94 -2.75 5.28
CA VAL A 53 -6.97 -2.35 6.69
C VAL A 53 -5.54 -2.18 7.16
N GLU A 54 -5.31 -1.18 8.01
CA GLU A 54 -4.11 -1.05 8.83
C GLU A 54 -4.45 -1.49 10.26
N PHE A 55 -3.50 -2.14 10.95
CA PHE A 55 -3.60 -2.55 12.35
C PHE A 55 -2.22 -2.75 12.96
N ASP A 56 -2.13 -2.52 14.27
CA ASP A 56 -0.89 -2.69 15.03
C ASP A 56 -0.70 -4.17 15.43
N VAL A 57 0.47 -4.74 15.13
CA VAL A 57 0.87 -6.08 15.60
C VAL A 57 1.88 -5.94 16.73
N LYS A 58 1.78 -6.84 17.73
CA LYS A 58 2.73 -6.93 18.85
C LYS A 58 3.04 -8.40 19.12
N LEU A 59 4.22 -8.65 19.68
CA LEU A 59 4.63 -9.97 20.13
C LEU A 59 4.17 -10.21 21.58
N SER A 60 3.63 -11.40 21.83
CA SER A 60 3.37 -11.94 23.16
C SER A 60 4.66 -12.46 23.81
N GLY A 61 4.59 -12.78 25.11
CA GLY A 61 5.73 -13.34 25.84
C GLY A 61 6.20 -14.70 25.32
N ASP A 62 5.29 -15.46 24.69
CA ASP A 62 5.56 -16.72 23.99
C ASP A 62 5.88 -16.54 22.49
N GLY A 63 6.01 -15.30 22.01
CA GLY A 63 6.51 -14.99 20.66
C GLY A 63 5.47 -15.07 19.55
N VAL A 64 4.18 -15.00 19.89
CA VAL A 64 3.04 -14.95 18.95
C VAL A 64 2.59 -13.52 18.69
#